data_AF-A0ABD0XUJ2-F1
#
_entry.id   AF-A0ABD0XUJ2-F1
#
_cell.length_a   1.000
_cell.length_b   1.000
_cell.length_c   1.000
_cell.angle_alpha   90.00
_cell.angle_beta   90.00
_cell.angle_gamma   90.00
#
_symmetry.space_group_name_H-M   'P 1'
#
loop_
_entity.id
_entity.type
_entity.pdbx_description
1 polymer ?
#
loop_
_entity_poly.entity_id
_entity_poly.type
_entity_poly.pdbx_seq_one_letter_code
_entity_poly.pdbx_strand_id
1 'polypeptide(L)'
;MNEINISSYRLVQDTKPYFVYKIEIIIDDLGLHKTIERRYSAFHSLHRELRKHFRTPPFPPKRVRCSQLKVLEQRRQGLERYLQEMFQFGPSRGHLISFLGIPSPSVFIGLV
;
A
#
# COMPACT_ATOMS: atom_id res chain seq x y z
N MET A 1 13.38 -4.30 12.12
CA MET A 1 13.32 -3.66 10.79
C MET A 1 11.87 -3.74 10.32
N ASN A 2 11.37 -2.74 9.60
CA ASN A 2 9.99 -2.75 9.11
C ASN A 2 10.00 -2.86 7.60
N GLU A 3 9.35 -3.90 7.07
CA GLU A 3 9.34 -4.21 5.65
C GLU A 3 7.92 -4.18 5.10
N ILE A 4 7.76 -3.51 3.96
CA ILE A 4 6.49 -3.43 3.23
C ILE A 4 6.80 -3.68 1.76
N ASN A 5 6.32 -4.79 1.23
CA ASN A 5 6.57 -5.21 -0.14
C ASN A 5 5.25 -5.53 -0.84
N ILE A 6 5.18 -5.33 -2.15
CA ILE A 6 4.08 -5.78 -3.00
C ILE A 6 4.57 -6.98 -3.81
N SER A 7 4.50 -8.18 -3.26
CA SER A 7 5.12 -9.37 -3.86
C SER A 7 4.50 -9.81 -5.20
N SER A 8 3.22 -9.51 -5.43
CA SER A 8 2.52 -9.95 -6.65
C SER A 8 1.24 -9.17 -6.94
N TYR A 9 0.66 -9.40 -8.11
CA TYR A 9 -0.68 -8.98 -8.47
C TYR A 9 -1.43 -10.13 -9.16
N ARG A 10 -2.75 -10.15 -9.04
CA ARG A 10 -3.61 -11.15 -9.72
C ARG A 10 -4.85 -10.51 -10.31
N LEU A 11 -5.34 -11.10 -11.39
CA LEU A 11 -6.64 -10.77 -11.97
C LEU A 11 -7.73 -11.43 -11.14
N VAL A 12 -8.73 -10.65 -10.73
CA VAL A 12 -9.96 -11.14 -10.13
C VAL A 12 -11.04 -11.12 -11.20
N GLN A 13 -11.59 -12.29 -11.50
CA GLN A 13 -12.70 -12.48 -12.42
C GLN A 13 -14.01 -12.33 -11.65
N ASP A 14 -14.54 -11.12 -11.68
CA ASP A 14 -15.86 -10.75 -11.15
C ASP A 14 -16.70 -10.22 -12.35
N THR A 15 -17.88 -9.68 -12.10
CA THR A 15 -18.74 -9.00 -13.10
C THR A 15 -17.98 -8.03 -13.99
N LYS A 16 -16.97 -7.34 -13.43
CA LYS A 16 -15.99 -6.54 -14.17
C LYS A 16 -14.58 -6.89 -13.70
N PRO A 17 -13.73 -7.51 -14.55
CA PRO A 17 -12.41 -7.93 -14.12
C PRO A 17 -11.53 -6.77 -13.62
N TYR A 18 -10.81 -7.00 -12.52
CA TYR A 18 -9.90 -6.02 -11.92
C TYR A 18 -8.66 -6.69 -11.34
N PHE A 19 -7.58 -5.93 -11.21
CA PHE A 19 -6.35 -6.39 -10.58
C PHE A 19 -6.29 -6.00 -9.09
N VAL A 20 -5.83 -6.93 -8.27
CA VAL A 20 -5.45 -6.70 -6.87
C VAL A 20 -3.96 -6.91 -6.69
N TYR A 21 -3.36 -6.16 -5.77
CA TYR A 21 -1.95 -6.21 -5.41
C TYR A 21 -1.84 -6.84 -4.03
N LYS A 22 -1.00 -7.87 -3.90
CA LYS A 22 -0.70 -8.56 -2.65
C LYS A 22 0.42 -7.79 -1.95
N ILE A 23 0.14 -7.29 -0.76
CA ILE A 23 1.06 -6.51 0.07
C ILE A 23 1.46 -7.37 1.27
N GLU A 24 2.75 -7.57 1.45
CA GLU A 24 3.37 -8.27 2.57
C GLU A 24 3.96 -7.23 3.52
N ILE A 25 3.63 -7.38 4.80
CA ILE A 25 3.94 -6.43 5.86
C ILE A 25 4.62 -7.21 6.98
N ILE A 26 5.84 -6.81 7.32
CA ILE A 26 6.62 -7.34 8.44
C ILE A 26 6.98 -6.14 9.33
N ILE A 27 6.52 -6.18 10.57
CA ILE A 27 6.78 -5.14 11.58
C ILE A 27 7.34 -5.84 12.82
N ASP A 28 8.68 -5.87 12.91
CA ASP A 28 9.39 -6.65 13.93
C ASP A 28 9.06 -6.20 15.36
N ASP A 29 8.91 -4.90 15.58
CA ASP A 29 8.60 -4.32 16.90
C ASP A 29 7.21 -4.72 17.42
N LEU A 30 6.29 -5.08 16.50
CA LEU A 30 4.96 -5.62 16.85
C LEU A 30 4.87 -7.14 16.70
N GLY A 31 5.94 -7.82 16.26
CA GLY A 31 5.88 -9.24 15.89
C GLY A 31 4.83 -9.54 14.80
N LEU A 32 4.49 -8.54 13.97
CA LEU A 32 3.41 -8.64 13.00
C LEU A 32 3.96 -9.08 11.66
N HIS A 33 3.49 -10.23 11.18
CA HIS A 33 3.63 -10.66 9.80
C HIS A 33 2.25 -10.84 9.19
N LYS A 34 1.91 -10.00 8.20
CA LYS A 34 0.57 -9.99 7.60
C LYS A 34 0.65 -9.81 6.09
N THR A 35 -0.27 -10.47 5.41
CA THR A 35 -0.54 -10.26 3.99
C THR A 35 -1.91 -9.62 3.82
N ILE A 36 -2.02 -8.60 2.97
CA ILE A 36 -3.29 -8.00 2.56
C ILE A 36 -3.38 -7.84 1.04
N GLU A 37 -4.59 -7.67 0.52
CA GLU A 37 -4.81 -7.35 -0.88
C GLU A 37 -5.51 -5.99 -1.03
N ARG A 38 -5.06 -5.18 -1.99
CA ARG A 38 -5.68 -3.88 -2.32
C ARG A 38 -5.80 -3.68 -3.83
N ARG A 39 -6.89 -3.05 -4.28
CA ARG A 39 -7.06 -2.59 -5.67
C ARG A 39 -6.29 -1.28 -5.86
N TYR A 40 -5.89 -0.97 -7.10
CA TYR A 40 -5.24 0.32 -7.44
C TYR A 40 -6.02 1.54 -6.94
N SER A 41 -7.35 1.50 -7.02
CA SER A 41 -8.21 2.59 -6.55
C SER A 41 -8.05 2.89 -5.07
N ALA A 42 -7.75 1.90 -4.23
CA ALA A 42 -7.51 2.09 -2.81
C ALA A 42 -6.22 2.89 -2.57
N PHE A 43 -5.13 2.55 -3.27
CA PHE A 43 -3.88 3.32 -3.22
C PHE A 43 -4.07 4.75 -3.72
N HIS A 44 -4.85 4.93 -4.78
CA HIS A 44 -5.14 6.24 -5.33
C HIS A 44 -5.95 7.10 -4.35
N SER A 45 -6.90 6.51 -3.62
CA SER A 45 -7.62 7.22 -2.55
C SER A 45 -6.68 7.66 -1.43
N LEU A 46 -5.79 6.77 -0.97
CA LEU A 46 -4.76 7.11 0.01
C LEU A 46 -3.86 8.25 -0.48
N HIS A 47 -3.38 8.19 -1.72
CA HIS A 47 -2.56 9.25 -2.30
C HIS A 47 -3.29 10.59 -2.34
N ARG A 48 -4.57 10.60 -2.72
CA ARG A 48 -5.39 11.82 -2.74
C ARG A 48 -5.55 12.45 -1.36
N GLU A 49 -5.58 11.65 -0.30
CA GLU A 49 -5.64 12.12 1.08
C GLU A 49 -4.29 12.67 1.54
N LEU A 50 -3.21 11.91 1.31
CA LEU A 50 -1.85 12.30 1.71
C LEU A 50 -1.37 13.58 1.03
N ARG A 51 -1.62 13.73 -0.28
CA ARG A 51 -1.14 14.90 -1.05
C ARG A 51 -1.78 16.24 -0.63
N LYS A 52 -2.88 16.20 0.15
CA LYS A 52 -3.49 17.42 0.70
C LYS A 52 -2.65 18.01 1.83
N HIS A 53 -1.96 17.15 2.56
CA HIS A 53 -1.27 17.50 3.80
C HIS A 53 0.25 17.45 3.64
N PHE A 54 0.75 16.65 2.68
CA PHE A 54 2.17 16.34 2.55
C PHE A 54 2.64 16.40 1.09
N ARG A 55 3.93 16.71 0.92
CA ARG A 55 4.61 16.45 -0.35
C ARG A 55 4.71 14.94 -0.53
N THR A 56 4.25 14.44 -1.67
CA THR A 56 4.22 13.00 -1.97
C THR A 56 5.19 12.68 -3.10
N PRO A 57 5.79 11.47 -3.11
CA PRO A 57 6.58 11.02 -4.24
C PRO A 57 5.69 10.77 -5.46
N PRO A 58 6.30 10.62 -6.66
CA PRO A 58 5.55 10.36 -7.89
C PRO A 58 4.63 9.15 -7.75
N PHE A 59 3.33 9.35 -7.97
CA PHE A 59 2.35 8.27 -7.90
C PHE A 59 2.17 7.60 -9.27
N PRO A 60 2.16 6.25 -9.36
CA PRO A 60 2.06 5.56 -10.65
C PRO A 60 0.73 5.85 -11.35
N PRO A 61 0.75 6.19 -12.67
CA PRO A 61 -0.44 6.62 -13.40
C PRO A 61 -1.45 5.50 -13.68
N LYS A 62 -2.71 5.89 -13.84
CA LYS A 62 -3.85 4.98 -14.05
C LYS A 62 -3.86 4.33 -15.44
N ARG A 63 -3.30 4.97 -16.46
CA ARG A 63 -3.18 4.43 -17.82
C ARG A 63 -1.78 4.71 -18.34
N VAL A 64 -1.15 3.70 -18.93
CA VAL A 64 0.13 3.81 -19.65
C VAL A 64 -0.05 3.10 -20.99
N ARG A 65 0.52 3.65 -22.06
CA ARG A 65 0.36 3.19 -23.45
C ARG A 65 1.18 1.94 -23.82
N CYS A 66 1.59 1.10 -22.86
CA CYS A 66 2.49 -0.04 -23.09
C CYS A 66 1.77 -1.39 -22.93
N SER A 67 2.44 -2.49 -23.31
CA SER A 67 1.97 -3.87 -23.11
C SER A 67 1.46 -4.09 -21.69
N GLN A 68 0.22 -4.54 -21.56
CA GLN A 68 -0.53 -4.54 -20.30
C GLN A 68 0.22 -5.19 -19.13
N LEU A 69 0.96 -6.28 -19.37
CA LEU A 69 1.79 -6.95 -18.34
C LEU A 69 2.97 -6.08 -17.86
N LYS A 70 3.72 -5.46 -18.77
CA LYS A 70 4.83 -4.55 -18.43
C LYS A 70 4.31 -3.35 -17.62
N VAL A 71 3.14 -2.82 -18.00
CA VAL A 71 2.49 -1.72 -17.29
C VAL A 71 2.07 -2.12 -15.87
N LEU A 72 1.53 -3.32 -15.70
CA LEU A 72 1.13 -3.82 -14.38
C LEU A 72 2.33 -4.02 -13.46
N GLU A 73 3.43 -4.58 -13.98
CA GLU A 73 4.65 -4.75 -13.20
C GLU A 73 5.30 -3.41 -12.84
N GLN A 74 5.40 -2.47 -13.78
CA GLN A 74 5.90 -1.13 -13.48
C GLN A 74 5.03 -0.43 -12.44
N ARG A 75 3.71 -0.60 -12.51
CA ARG A 75 2.78 -0.08 -11.51
C ARG A 75 2.97 -0.75 -10.16
N ARG A 76 3.16 -2.08 -10.11
CA ARG A 76 3.44 -2.82 -8.86
C ARG A 76 4.66 -2.23 -8.16
N GLN A 77 5.78 -2.12 -8.88
CA GLN A 77 7.03 -1.52 -8.39
C GLN A 77 6.84 -0.07 -7.94
N GLY A 78 6.11 0.74 -8.72
CA GLY A 78 5.84 2.13 -8.37
C GLY A 78 4.97 2.27 -7.11
N LEU A 79 3.98 1.40 -6.93
CA LEU A 79 3.13 1.38 -5.73
C LEU A 79 3.91 0.92 -4.49
N GLU A 80 4.77 -0.09 -4.64
CA GLU A 80 5.64 -0.60 -3.58
C GLU A 80 6.57 0.50 -3.07
N ARG A 81 7.31 1.13 -4.00
CA ARG A 81 8.19 2.27 -3.66
C ARG A 81 7.43 3.42 -3.01
N TYR A 82 6.25 3.76 -3.54
CA TYR A 82 5.41 4.81 -2.96
C TYR A 82 5.02 4.49 -1.50
N LEU A 83 4.60 3.25 -1.22
CA LEU A 83 4.25 2.83 0.13
C LEU A 83 5.46 2.87 1.07
N GLN A 84 6.62 2.36 0.62
CA GLN A 84 7.84 2.35 1.41
C GLN A 84 8.30 3.77 1.78
N GLU A 85 8.34 4.69 0.81
CA GLU A 85 8.73 6.08 1.04
C GLU A 85 7.73 6.80 1.97
N MET A 86 6.43 6.61 1.77
CA MET A 86 5.41 7.22 2.63
C MET A 86 5.34 6.57 4.03
N PHE A 87 5.78 5.32 4.19
CA PHE A 87 5.83 4.68 5.51
C PHE A 87 7.06 5.11 6.32
N GLN A 88 8.17 5.40 5.63
CA GLN A 88 9.36 6.01 6.23
C GLN A 88 9.13 7.49 6.56
N PHE A 89 8.27 8.17 5.82
CA PHE A 89 7.86 9.54 6.14
C PHE A 89 6.92 9.55 7.37
N GLY A 90 7.50 9.86 8.54
CA GLY A 90 6.82 9.85 9.84
C GLY A 90 5.42 10.50 9.86
N PRO A 91 5.23 11.73 9.33
CA PRO A 91 3.93 12.42 9.35
C PRO A 91 2.80 11.69 8.63
N SER A 92 3.10 10.84 7.63
CA SER A 92 2.08 10.04 6.94
C SER A 92 1.83 8.68 7.57
N ARG A 93 2.67 8.22 8.49
CA ARG A 93 2.67 6.85 9.02
C ARG A 93 1.31 6.40 9.57
N GLY A 94 0.56 7.28 10.22
CA GLY A 94 -0.79 6.98 10.73
C GLY A 94 -1.80 6.61 9.63
N HIS A 95 -1.80 7.35 8.52
CA HIS A 95 -2.65 7.05 7.36
C HIS A 95 -2.27 5.70 6.74
N LEU A 96 -0.98 5.37 6.71
CA LEU A 96 -0.47 4.11 6.19
C LEU A 96 -0.83 2.93 7.10
N ILE A 97 -0.67 3.06 8.42
CA ILE A 97 -1.06 2.05 9.40
C ILE A 97 -2.54 1.70 9.25
N SER A 98 -3.40 2.72 9.11
CA SER A 98 -4.84 2.53 8.86
C SER A 98 -5.11 1.83 7.51
N PHE A 99 -4.47 2.30 6.43
CA PHE A 99 -4.62 1.71 5.10
C PHE A 99 -4.21 0.22 5.04
N LEU A 100 -3.10 -0.11 5.71
CA LEU A 100 -2.52 -1.45 5.82
C LEU A 100 -3.26 -2.32 6.85
N GLY A 101 -4.15 -1.74 7.66
CA GLY A 101 -4.86 -2.43 8.73
C GLY A 101 -3.89 -3.03 9.75
N ILE A 102 -2.83 -2.30 10.08
CA ILE A 102 -1.91 -2.61 11.17
C ILE A 102 -2.58 -2.14 12.46
N PRO A 103 -2.66 -2.98 13.51
CA PRO A 103 -3.23 -2.57 14.79
C PRO A 103 -2.40 -1.41 15.36
N SER A 104 -3.07 -0.33 15.77
CA SER A 104 -2.39 0.77 16.44
C SER A 104 -1.85 0.30 17.79
N PRO A 105 -0.56 0.52 18.12
CA PRO A 105 0.00 0.13 19.41
C PRO A 105 -0.75 0.76 20.60
N SER A 106 -1.46 1.86 20.39
CA SER A 106 -2.26 2.55 21.42
C SER A 106 -3.45 1.73 21.93
N VAL A 107 -3.84 0.63 21.27
CA VAL A 107 -5.00 -0.19 21.65
C VAL A 107 -4.65 -1.26 22.71
N PHE A 108 -3.36 -1.53 22.94
CA PHE A 108 -2.94 -2.56 23.91
C PHE A 108 -2.78 -2.06 25.36
N ILE A 109 -2.89 -0.74 25.61
CA ILE A 109 -2.72 -0.15 26.95
C ILE A 109 -4.07 0.05 27.67
N GLY A 110 -4.99 -0.89 27.51
CA GLY A 110 -6.40 -0.75 27.96
C GLY A 110 -7.03 -1.99 28.58
N LEU A 111 -6.23 -2.95 29.06
CA LEU A 111 -6.70 -4.05 29.89
C LEU A 111 -5.77 -4.19 31.10
N VAL A 112 -6.02 -3.35 32.11
CA VAL A 112 -5.73 -3.61 33.53
C VAL A 112 -7.02 -3.36 34.28
#